data_AF-A0A9E5M2D0-F1
#
_entry.id   AF-A0A9E5M2D0-F1
#
_cell.length_a   1.000
_cell.length_b   1.000
_cell.length_c   1.000
_cell.angle_alpha   90.00
_cell.angle_beta   90.00
_cell.angle_gamma   90.00
#
_symmetry.space_group_name_H-M   'P 1'
#
loop_
_entity.id
_entity.type
_entity.pdbx_description
1 polymer ?
#
loop_
_entity_poly.entity_id
_entity_poly.type
_entity_poly.pdbx_seq_one_letter_code
_entity_poly.pdbx_strand_id
1 'polypeptide(L)'
;MQGERIKFATLSLLCVAALTLVGCAGRSADDRRASRATLEAMSSILAQREDTLRQLQSTPPTGASVGAAESYLNDVRRDGVGRHAETKRKLDSVAANTVALVTLIDVYEPQAKTAGFRTEAQRFRAYALVWMDRWNGVFETFMLGGRLPSADPLYPEAFSAAIKAELGAVK
;
A
#
# COMPACT_ATOMS: atom_id res chain seq x y z
N MET A 1 -14.18 -58.49 -34.78
CA MET A 1 -13.63 -59.60 -33.97
C MET A 1 -14.18 -59.45 -32.56
N GLN A 2 -15.02 -60.40 -32.16
CA GLN A 2 -15.46 -60.65 -30.77
C GLN A 2 -14.34 -61.35 -29.97
N GLY A 3 -14.46 -61.32 -28.64
CA GLY A 3 -13.74 -62.19 -27.68
C GLY A 3 -12.99 -61.36 -26.64
N GLU A 4 -13.56 -60.99 -25.49
CA GLU A 4 -13.96 -61.86 -24.36
C GLU A 4 -12.81 -62.77 -23.88
N ARG A 5 -12.14 -62.42 -22.77
CA ARG A 5 -12.37 -63.08 -21.46
C ARG A 5 -11.34 -62.70 -20.39
N ILE A 6 -11.92 -62.45 -19.23
CA ILE A 6 -11.37 -62.22 -17.89
C ILE A 6 -10.72 -63.51 -17.35
N LYS A 7 -9.57 -63.39 -16.68
CA LYS A 7 -9.15 -64.20 -15.50
C LYS A 7 -8.28 -63.31 -14.60
N PHE A 8 -8.83 -62.76 -13.52
CA PHE A 8 -8.70 -63.26 -12.14
C PHE A 8 -7.24 -63.46 -11.68
N ALA A 9 -6.73 -62.57 -10.83
CA ALA A 9 -6.71 -62.76 -9.37
C ALA A 9 -5.47 -62.16 -8.69
N THR A 10 -5.75 -61.40 -7.63
CA THR A 10 -4.99 -61.26 -6.37
C THR A 10 -3.73 -60.40 -6.29
N LEU A 11 -3.71 -59.61 -5.20
CA LEU A 11 -2.65 -58.78 -4.61
C LEU A 11 -2.51 -57.38 -5.24
N SER A 12 -2.85 -56.25 -4.60
CA SER A 12 -2.91 -55.98 -3.17
C SER A 12 -3.95 -54.91 -2.85
N LEU A 13 -4.80 -55.27 -1.90
CA LEU A 13 -5.60 -54.38 -1.06
C LEU A 13 -4.64 -53.77 -0.02
N LEU A 14 -4.32 -52.47 -0.12
CA LEU A 14 -3.68 -51.57 0.88
C LEU A 14 -3.24 -50.33 0.07
N CYS A 15 -3.83 -49.14 0.13
CA CYS A 15 -4.43 -48.43 1.24
C CYS A 15 -5.61 -47.56 0.74
N VAL A 16 -6.82 -47.86 1.20
CA VAL A 16 -7.85 -46.83 1.41
C VAL A 16 -7.73 -46.40 2.87
N ALA A 17 -7.82 -45.09 3.12
CA ALA A 17 -7.91 -44.41 4.42
C ALA A 17 -6.59 -44.17 5.22
N ALA A 18 -5.93 -43.04 4.92
CA ALA A 18 -5.21 -42.17 5.86
C ALA A 18 -4.56 -41.03 5.04
N LEU A 19 -5.22 -39.90 4.75
CA LEU A 19 -5.21 -38.74 5.63
C LEU A 19 -6.30 -37.75 5.16
N THR A 20 -7.47 -37.81 5.77
CA THR A 20 -8.21 -36.58 6.07
C THR A 20 -7.69 -36.07 7.41
N LEU A 21 -7.30 -34.79 7.49
CA LEU A 21 -6.84 -34.02 8.67
C LEU A 21 -5.33 -33.80 8.85
N VAL A 22 -4.64 -33.25 7.84
CA VAL A 22 -3.49 -32.33 8.07
C VAL A 22 -3.58 -31.18 7.06
N GLY A 23 -4.58 -30.31 7.21
CA GLY A 23 -4.79 -29.19 6.28
C GLY A 23 -5.02 -27.82 6.95
N CYS A 24 -5.33 -27.78 8.24
CA CYS A 24 -5.66 -26.52 8.92
C CYS A 24 -4.42 -25.83 9.55
N ALA A 25 -3.37 -26.58 9.89
CA ALA A 25 -2.17 -26.03 10.50
C ALA A 25 -1.22 -25.35 9.47
N GLY A 26 -1.12 -25.89 8.25
CA GLY A 26 -0.27 -25.33 7.18
C GLY A 26 -0.82 -24.04 6.58
N ARG A 27 -2.14 -24.01 6.28
CA ARG A 27 -2.79 -22.83 5.68
C ARG A 27 -2.78 -21.63 6.62
N SER A 28 -3.08 -21.84 7.90
CA SER A 28 -3.10 -20.76 8.90
C SER A 28 -1.71 -20.20 9.25
N ALA A 29 -0.65 -21.01 9.15
CA ALA A 29 0.72 -20.52 9.31
C ALA A 29 1.17 -19.69 8.11
N ASP A 30 0.83 -20.14 6.90
CA ASP A 30 1.16 -19.45 5.65
C ASP A 30 0.37 -18.13 5.50
N ASP A 31 -0.92 -18.14 5.81
CA ASP A 31 -1.79 -16.95 5.81
C ASP A 31 -1.30 -15.89 6.81
N ARG A 32 -0.82 -16.31 7.99
CA ARG A 32 -0.24 -15.40 8.99
C ARG A 32 1.09 -14.83 8.53
N ARG A 33 1.95 -15.66 7.92
CA ARG A 33 3.21 -15.20 7.36
C ARG A 33 2.99 -14.20 6.23
N ALA A 34 2.03 -14.46 5.34
CA ALA A 34 1.64 -13.55 4.28
C ALA A 34 1.08 -12.24 4.85
N SER A 35 0.13 -12.32 5.79
CA SER A 35 -0.43 -11.16 6.50
C SER A 35 0.65 -10.28 7.13
N ARG A 36 1.61 -10.91 7.82
CA ARG A 36 2.72 -10.21 8.46
C ARG A 36 3.64 -9.56 7.43
N ALA A 37 4.01 -10.27 6.37
CA ALA A 37 4.84 -9.73 5.30
C ALA A 37 4.18 -8.52 4.62
N THR A 38 2.87 -8.56 4.38
CA THR A 38 2.11 -7.43 3.84
C THR A 38 2.18 -6.21 4.76
N LEU A 39 1.99 -6.38 6.07
CA LEU A 39 2.06 -5.29 7.04
C LEU A 39 3.49 -4.73 7.22
N GLU A 40 4.50 -5.59 7.20
CA GLU A 40 5.91 -5.18 7.23
C GLU A 40 6.26 -4.36 5.97
N ALA A 41 5.77 -4.78 4.81
CA ALA A 41 5.89 -4.02 3.56
C ALA A 41 5.18 -2.66 3.65
N MET A 42 3.96 -2.60 4.18
CA MET A 42 3.25 -1.32 4.43
C MET A 42 4.08 -0.40 5.34
N SER A 43 4.59 -0.92 6.45
CA SER A 43 5.41 -0.13 7.38
C SER A 43 6.68 0.41 6.73
N SER A 44 7.34 -0.39 5.89
CA SER A 44 8.55 0.00 5.18
C SER A 44 8.28 1.11 4.15
N ILE A 45 7.26 0.92 3.30
CA ILE A 45 6.88 1.90 2.28
C ILE A 45 6.39 3.20 2.92
N LEU A 46 5.64 3.12 4.02
CA LEU A 46 5.21 4.28 4.78
C LEU A 46 6.41 5.09 5.30
N ALA A 47 7.40 4.41 5.90
CA ALA A 47 8.60 5.06 6.39
C ALA A 47 9.42 5.72 5.26
N GLN A 48 9.57 5.05 4.11
CA GLN A 48 10.24 5.61 2.93
C GLN A 48 9.54 6.87 2.40
N ARG A 49 8.20 6.84 2.36
CA ARG A 49 7.38 7.98 1.97
C ARG A 49 7.56 9.16 2.92
N GLU A 50 7.47 8.91 4.23
CA GLU A 50 7.64 9.94 5.26
C GLU A 50 9.04 10.53 5.26
N ASP A 51 10.07 9.71 5.03
CA ASP A 51 11.44 10.20 4.91
C ASP A 51 11.62 11.10 3.68
N THR A 52 11.10 10.69 2.52
CA THR A 52 11.13 11.51 1.30
C THR A 52 10.44 12.85 1.51
N LEU A 53 9.29 12.86 2.18
CA LEU A 53 8.58 14.09 2.54
C LEU A 53 9.39 14.97 3.51
N ARG A 54 10.09 14.39 4.48
CA ARG A 54 10.97 15.12 5.39
C ARG A 54 12.14 15.76 4.65
N GLN A 55 12.75 15.06 3.70
CA GLN A 55 13.81 15.59 2.85
C GLN A 55 13.32 16.79 2.02
N LEU A 56 12.08 16.73 1.52
CA LEU A 56 11.44 17.85 0.81
C LEU A 56 11.18 19.06 1.74
N GLN A 57 10.90 18.83 3.03
CA GLN A 57 10.67 19.90 4.01
C GLN A 57 11.94 20.58 4.52
N SER A 58 13.10 19.91 4.45
CA SER A 58 14.40 20.53 4.79
C SER A 58 14.87 21.59 3.78
N THR A 59 14.13 21.80 2.69
CA THR A 59 14.21 22.99 1.84
C THR A 59 13.18 24.02 2.36
N PRO A 60 13.58 25.27 2.70
CA PRO A 60 12.76 26.20 3.51
C PRO A 60 11.39 26.53 2.87
N PRO A 61 10.34 26.87 3.66
CA PRO A 61 9.27 25.90 3.97
C PRO A 61 7.86 26.35 3.51
N THR A 62 6.95 25.38 3.31
CA THR A 62 5.62 25.38 3.99
C THR A 62 4.88 24.02 3.86
N GLY A 63 4.55 23.38 4.99
CA GLY A 63 3.41 22.46 5.12
C GLY A 63 3.67 20.96 4.87
N ALA A 64 3.19 20.12 5.78
CA ALA A 64 3.05 18.67 5.63
C ALA A 64 2.57 18.30 4.23
N SER A 65 3.25 17.38 3.53
CA SER A 65 2.96 16.68 2.25
C SER A 65 2.04 17.33 1.19
N VAL A 66 0.87 17.81 1.58
CA VAL A 66 0.02 18.80 0.89
C VAL A 66 0.79 20.05 0.49
N GLY A 67 1.65 20.57 1.39
CA GLY A 67 2.45 21.76 1.13
C GLY A 67 3.59 21.55 0.13
N ALA A 68 4.06 20.31 -0.05
CA ALA A 68 5.16 20.02 -0.94
C ALA A 68 4.79 20.17 -2.43
N ALA A 69 3.57 19.77 -2.83
CA ALA A 69 3.07 19.98 -4.18
C ALA A 69 2.85 21.47 -4.51
N GLU A 70 2.31 22.23 -3.54
CA GLU A 70 2.12 23.68 -3.68
C GLU A 70 3.46 24.42 -3.74
N SER A 71 4.41 24.05 -2.88
CA SER A 71 5.78 24.59 -2.89
C SER A 71 6.44 24.34 -4.25
N TYR A 72 6.37 23.11 -4.74
CA TYR A 72 6.91 22.75 -6.06
C TYR A 72 6.26 23.57 -7.18
N LEU A 73 4.93 23.74 -7.17
CA LEU A 73 4.21 24.56 -8.14
C LEU A 73 4.72 26.01 -8.14
N ASN A 74 4.93 26.60 -6.97
CA ASN A 74 5.46 27.96 -6.85
C ASN A 74 6.91 28.06 -7.36
N ASP A 75 7.73 27.08 -7.04
CA ASP A 75 9.13 27.00 -7.47
C ASP A 75 9.26 26.86 -8.99
N VAL A 76 8.45 26.01 -9.64
CA VAL A 76 8.49 25.86 -11.11
C VAL A 76 7.89 27.05 -11.85
N ARG A 77 6.98 27.81 -11.23
CA ARG A 77 6.51 29.09 -11.78
C ARG A 77 7.61 30.16 -11.76
N ARG A 78 8.44 30.16 -10.73
CA ARG A 78 9.54 31.12 -10.58
C ARG A 78 10.73 30.79 -11.47
N ASP A 79 11.18 29.52 -11.44
CA ASP A 79 12.49 29.14 -11.99
C ASP A 79 12.40 28.16 -13.16
N GLY A 80 11.19 27.69 -13.50
CA GLY A 80 10.95 26.69 -14.53
C GLY A 80 11.11 25.24 -14.05
N VAL A 81 10.45 24.31 -14.75
CA VAL A 81 10.40 22.88 -14.40
C VAL A 81 11.80 22.22 -14.38
N GLY A 82 12.68 22.60 -15.31
CA GLY A 82 14.00 21.98 -15.46
C GLY A 82 14.90 22.13 -14.22
N ARG A 83 14.80 23.25 -13.50
CA ARG A 83 15.61 23.50 -12.29
C ARG A 83 15.15 22.71 -11.07
N HIS A 84 13.92 22.21 -11.09
CA HIS A 84 13.29 21.51 -9.98
C HIS A 84 13.03 20.02 -10.28
N ALA A 85 13.78 19.44 -11.23
CA ALA A 85 13.61 18.06 -11.65
C ALA A 85 13.83 17.03 -10.51
N GLU A 86 14.74 17.33 -9.57
CA GLU A 86 14.94 16.46 -8.40
C GLU A 86 13.75 16.49 -7.45
N THR A 87 13.23 17.67 -7.14
CA THR A 87 12.01 17.85 -6.33
C THR A 87 10.83 17.11 -6.97
N LYS A 88 10.68 17.23 -8.29
CA LYS A 88 9.67 16.47 -9.04
C LYS A 88 9.83 14.96 -8.84
N ARG A 89 11.04 14.43 -9.00
CA ARG A 89 11.31 12.99 -8.86
C ARG A 89 10.98 12.49 -7.45
N LYS A 90 11.31 13.27 -6.41
CA LYS A 90 10.96 12.94 -5.03
C LYS A 90 9.44 12.92 -4.83
N LEU A 91 8.72 13.89 -5.38
CA LEU A 91 7.24 13.91 -5.34
C LEU A 91 6.62 12.76 -6.13
N ASP A 92 7.16 12.40 -7.30
CA ASP A 92 6.77 11.20 -8.05
C ASP A 92 6.97 9.92 -7.21
N SER A 93 8.07 9.84 -6.43
CA SER A 93 8.30 8.73 -5.51
C SER A 93 7.29 8.69 -4.36
N VAL A 94 6.91 9.85 -3.81
CA VAL A 94 5.83 9.94 -2.79
C VAL A 94 4.51 9.45 -3.39
N ALA A 95 4.21 9.81 -4.64
CA ALA A 95 3.03 9.35 -5.36
C ALA A 95 3.01 7.83 -5.53
N ALA A 96 4.11 7.26 -6.02
CA ALA A 96 4.26 5.81 -6.18
C ALA A 96 4.08 5.06 -4.85
N ASN A 97 4.69 5.54 -3.77
CA ASN A 97 4.55 4.93 -2.45
C ASN A 97 3.10 5.06 -1.91
N THR A 98 2.42 6.18 -2.20
CA THR A 98 1.02 6.38 -1.80
C THR A 98 0.10 5.38 -2.49
N VAL A 99 0.28 5.16 -3.80
CA VAL A 99 -0.45 4.13 -4.55
C VAL A 99 -0.15 2.73 -4.03
N ALA A 100 1.13 2.41 -3.79
CA ALA A 100 1.52 1.11 -3.25
C ALA A 100 0.88 0.82 -1.88
N LEU A 101 0.82 1.82 -1.00
CA LEU A 101 0.15 1.71 0.30
C LEU A 101 -1.35 1.43 0.14
N VAL A 102 -2.05 2.16 -0.73
CA VAL A 102 -3.49 1.90 -0.99
C VAL A 102 -3.71 0.48 -1.48
N THR A 103 -2.91 0.00 -2.44
CA THR A 103 -2.99 -1.38 -2.94
C THR A 103 -2.76 -2.41 -1.83
N LEU A 104 -1.75 -2.20 -0.97
CA LEU A 104 -1.49 -3.10 0.15
C LEU A 104 -2.63 -3.09 1.17
N ILE A 105 -3.21 -1.93 1.45
CA ILE A 105 -4.39 -1.79 2.31
C ILE A 105 -5.55 -2.59 1.71
N ASP A 106 -5.83 -2.46 0.41
CA ASP A 106 -6.94 -3.17 -0.25
C ASP A 106 -6.78 -4.69 -0.20
N VAL A 107 -5.56 -5.18 -0.33
CA VAL A 107 -5.25 -6.61 -0.21
C VAL A 107 -5.42 -7.10 1.24
N TYR A 108 -5.03 -6.29 2.22
CA TYR A 108 -4.96 -6.72 3.62
C TYR A 108 -6.24 -6.47 4.44
N GLU A 109 -6.97 -5.40 4.16
CA GLU A 109 -8.13 -4.96 4.97
C GLU A 109 -9.17 -6.07 5.24
N PRO A 110 -9.51 -6.98 4.29
CA PRO A 110 -10.46 -8.05 4.54
C PRO A 110 -10.08 -8.98 5.70
N GLN A 111 -8.78 -9.11 5.97
CA GLN A 111 -8.22 -9.98 7.02
C GLN A 111 -7.75 -9.23 8.27
N ALA A 112 -7.96 -7.90 8.32
CA ALA A 112 -7.56 -7.07 9.45
C ALA A 112 -8.17 -7.54 10.80
N LYS A 113 -7.39 -7.50 11.86
CA LYS A 113 -7.75 -7.93 13.22
C LYS A 113 -8.24 -6.76 14.07
N THR A 114 -7.66 -5.58 13.91
CA THR A 114 -7.99 -4.41 14.72
C THR A 114 -8.98 -3.48 14.00
N ALA A 115 -9.88 -2.86 14.77
CA ALA A 115 -10.75 -1.80 14.25
C ALA A 115 -9.97 -0.50 13.97
N GLY A 116 -8.90 -0.25 14.73
CA GLY A 116 -7.99 0.88 14.53
C GLY A 116 -7.34 0.86 13.15
N PHE A 117 -6.85 -0.30 12.71
CA PHE A 117 -6.31 -0.46 11.35
C PHE A 117 -7.34 -0.08 10.29
N ARG A 118 -8.56 -0.63 10.33
CA ARG A 118 -9.60 -0.33 9.33
C ARG A 118 -9.95 1.16 9.27
N THR A 119 -10.08 1.79 10.44
CA THR A 119 -10.42 3.21 10.55
C THR A 119 -9.33 4.08 9.92
N GLU A 120 -8.07 3.85 10.29
CA GLU A 120 -6.95 4.65 9.77
C GLU A 120 -6.64 4.31 8.30
N ALA A 121 -6.86 3.07 7.87
CA ALA A 121 -6.79 2.67 6.46
C ALA A 121 -7.79 3.44 5.60
N GLN A 122 -9.04 3.56 6.04
CA GLN A 122 -10.06 4.34 5.33
C GLN A 122 -9.66 5.82 5.25
N ARG A 123 -9.16 6.40 6.34
CA ARG A 123 -8.65 7.79 6.36
C ARG A 123 -7.48 7.96 5.40
N PHE A 124 -6.55 7.00 5.37
CA PHE A 124 -5.40 7.03 4.48
C PHE A 124 -5.83 6.97 3.02
N ARG A 125 -6.80 6.11 2.65
CA ARG A 125 -7.35 6.09 1.29
C ARG A 125 -7.95 7.44 0.88
N ALA A 126 -8.76 8.04 1.76
CA ALA A 126 -9.37 9.34 1.49
C ALA A 126 -8.32 10.44 1.29
N TYR A 127 -7.29 10.47 2.16
CA TYR A 127 -6.14 11.35 2.01
C TYR A 127 -5.36 11.07 0.71
N ALA A 128 -5.11 9.80 0.39
CA ALA A 128 -4.34 9.39 -0.77
C ALA A 128 -5.00 9.85 -2.07
N LEU A 129 -6.33 9.74 -2.17
CA LEU A 129 -7.10 10.23 -3.32
C LEU A 129 -6.87 11.74 -3.53
N VAL A 130 -7.01 12.54 -2.49
CA VAL A 130 -6.84 13.99 -2.57
C VAL A 130 -5.39 14.38 -2.84
N TRP A 131 -4.44 13.71 -2.19
CA TRP A 131 -3.02 13.95 -2.43
C TRP A 131 -2.65 13.66 -3.89
N MET A 132 -3.15 12.55 -4.45
CA MET A 132 -2.90 12.16 -5.84
C MET A 132 -3.57 13.10 -6.84
N ASP A 133 -4.81 13.51 -6.59
CA ASP A 133 -5.51 14.50 -7.42
C ASP A 133 -4.74 15.82 -7.50
N ARG A 134 -4.29 16.33 -6.33
CA ARG A 134 -3.45 17.52 -6.26
C ARG A 134 -2.13 17.35 -7.02
N TRP A 135 -1.45 16.22 -6.85
CA TRP A 135 -0.17 15.98 -7.54
C TRP A 135 -0.36 15.93 -9.07
N ASN A 136 -1.37 15.20 -9.54
CA ASN A 136 -1.69 15.09 -10.96
C ASN A 136 -2.11 16.46 -11.55
N GLY A 137 -2.81 17.28 -10.76
CA GLY A 137 -3.24 18.62 -11.13
C GLY A 137 -2.13 19.67 -11.19
N VAL A 138 -0.91 19.38 -10.70
CA VAL A 138 0.21 20.36 -10.69
C VAL A 138 0.51 20.90 -12.08
N PHE A 139 0.62 20.02 -13.08
CA PHE A 139 1.03 20.44 -14.42
C PHE A 139 -0.05 21.27 -15.13
N GLU A 140 -1.31 20.83 -15.01
CA GLU A 140 -2.45 21.59 -15.52
C GLU A 140 -2.56 22.96 -14.84
N THR A 141 -2.42 23.00 -13.51
CA THR A 141 -2.47 24.24 -12.73
C THR A 141 -1.30 25.17 -13.08
N PHE A 142 -0.12 24.61 -13.37
CA PHE A 142 1.03 25.37 -13.87
C PHE A 142 0.71 26.05 -15.20
N MET A 143 0.15 25.32 -16.18
CA MET A 143 -0.19 25.85 -17.50
C MET A 143 -1.33 26.87 -17.47
N LEU A 144 -2.37 26.63 -16.68
CA LEU A 144 -3.56 27.46 -16.63
C LEU A 144 -3.46 28.65 -15.66
N GLY A 145 -2.41 28.71 -14.83
CA GLY A 145 -2.18 29.83 -13.91
C GLY A 145 -3.08 29.86 -12.66
N GLY A 146 -3.49 28.70 -12.13
CA GLY A 146 -4.43 28.58 -11.01
C GLY A 146 -3.82 28.27 -9.63
N ARG A 147 -4.64 27.71 -8.73
CA ARG A 147 -4.22 27.11 -7.45
C ARG A 147 -4.63 25.64 -7.44
N LEU A 148 -3.91 24.82 -6.67
CA LEU A 148 -4.29 23.42 -6.52
C LEU A 148 -5.62 23.29 -5.75
N PRO A 149 -6.36 22.18 -5.97
CA PRO A 149 -7.55 21.82 -5.18
C PRO A 149 -7.27 21.79 -3.67
N SER A 150 -8.31 21.75 -2.83
CA SER A 150 -8.16 21.70 -1.37
C SER A 150 -7.34 20.50 -0.89
N ALA A 151 -6.73 20.65 0.28
CA ALA A 151 -5.85 19.70 0.93
C ALA A 151 -6.57 18.59 1.71
N ASP A 152 -7.87 18.78 1.94
CA ASP A 152 -8.62 17.98 2.88
C ASP A 152 -9.15 16.70 2.23
N PRO A 153 -9.07 15.54 2.94
CA PRO A 153 -8.65 15.40 4.33
C PRO A 153 -7.12 15.37 4.51
N LEU A 154 -6.65 15.81 5.68
CA LEU A 154 -5.24 15.79 6.06
C LEU A 154 -4.70 14.37 6.29
N TYR A 155 -3.36 14.25 6.32
CA TYR A 155 -2.66 13.00 6.56
C TYR A 155 -3.07 12.36 7.90
N PRO A 156 -3.40 11.05 7.93
CA PRO A 156 -3.74 10.35 9.17
C PRO A 156 -2.48 9.98 9.97
N GLU A 157 -2.06 10.87 10.88
CA GLU A 157 -0.88 10.69 11.74
C GLU A 157 -0.89 9.38 12.56
N ALA A 158 -2.08 8.84 12.85
CA ALA A 158 -2.23 7.60 13.60
C ALA A 158 -2.04 6.32 12.76
N PHE A 159 -1.93 6.42 11.43
CA PHE A 159 -1.87 5.24 10.56
C PHE A 159 -0.65 4.35 10.81
N SER A 160 0.53 4.95 11.04
CA SER A 160 1.76 4.21 11.39
C SER A 160 1.59 3.41 12.68
N ALA A 161 0.95 4.00 13.70
CA ALA A 161 0.67 3.31 14.95
C ALA A 161 -0.37 2.19 14.76
N ALA A 162 -1.37 2.39 13.90
CA ALA A 162 -2.37 1.38 13.58
C ALA A 162 -1.75 0.15 12.88
N ILE A 163 -0.82 0.34 11.94
CA ILE A 163 -0.07 -0.77 11.31
C ILE A 163 0.72 -1.56 12.37
N LYS A 164 1.39 -0.87 13.31
CA LYS A 164 2.15 -1.54 14.39
C LYS A 164 1.26 -2.32 15.34
N ALA A 165 0.11 -1.76 15.72
CA ALA A 165 -0.87 -2.46 16.55
C ALA A 165 -1.41 -3.71 15.84
N GLU A 166 -1.69 -3.60 14.54
CA GLU A 166 -2.14 -4.70 13.70
C GLU A 166 -1.07 -5.80 13.58
N LEU A 167 0.20 -5.43 13.39
CA LEU A 167 1.35 -6.37 13.43
C LEU A 167 1.45 -7.14 14.76
N GLY A 168 1.12 -6.49 15.88
CA GLY A 168 1.08 -7.13 17.19
C GLY A 168 -0.10 -8.09 17.38
N ALA A 169 -1.18 -7.88 16.62
CA ALA A 169 -2.37 -8.73 16.63
C ALA A 169 -2.24 -9.95 15.70
N VAL A 170 -1.43 -9.87 14.64
CA VAL A 170 -1.08 -11.01 13.77
C VAL A 170 -0.01 -11.86 14.48
N LYS A 171 -0.48 -12.85 15.25
CA LYS A 171 0.33 -13.85 15.98
C LYS A 171 0.25 -15.23 15.35
#